data_AF-A0A8T7K906-F1
#
_entry.id   AF-A0A8T7K906-F1
#
_cell.length_a   1.000
_cell.length_b   1.000
_cell.length_c   1.000
_cell.angle_alpha   90.00
_cell.angle_beta   90.00
_cell.angle_gamma   90.00
#
_symmetry.space_group_name_H-M   'P 1'
#
loop_
_entity.id
_entity.type
_entity.pdbx_description
1 polymer ?
#
loop_
_entity_poly.entity_id
_entity_poly.type
_entity_poly.pdbx_seq_one_letter_code
_entity_poly.pdbx_strand_id
1 'polypeptide(L)'
;MAKQTNFLARTWRDVNELFFVRRRPRWLGIPKEWEQPDEEAFEAMLQRDDFVSLADFPAEERDKHPIIMQDLADLKQYLVPTFYRLSQRSRHYQNLFYMYQWIFVLGAFLTTLFGTLATYNIAGPQEVVPTAAPVVEATAEGTAAAEGTADTSADQNIPGSTRGNSTFWAQTFSIFTAVIGAFTAFFRTLSNRSDPQKRWGNTRRLAEELRMHYYKYLSHQQPYNSPDRLTKLRDTVLKVKEQEYV
;
A
#
# COMPACT_ATOMS: atom_id res chain seq x y z
N MET A 1 32.09 -31.18 20.30
CA MET A 1 30.77 -30.70 20.76
C MET A 1 30.68 -29.21 20.51
N ALA A 2 29.79 -28.75 19.60
CA ALA A 2 29.19 -27.40 19.51
C ALA A 2 28.72 -27.12 18.07
N LYS A 3 27.46 -27.44 17.74
CA LYS A 3 26.82 -27.04 16.46
C LYS A 3 25.28 -27.02 16.55
N GLN A 4 24.72 -26.50 17.65
CA GLN A 4 23.26 -26.47 17.88
C GLN A 4 22.64 -25.06 18.03
N THR A 5 23.39 -23.98 17.84
CA THR A 5 22.91 -22.61 18.13
C THR A 5 22.26 -21.85 16.97
N ASN A 6 21.99 -22.46 15.80
CA ASN A 6 21.57 -21.70 14.60
C ASN A 6 20.16 -21.98 14.06
N PHE A 7 19.34 -22.83 14.69
CA PHE A 7 17.98 -23.08 14.19
C PHE A 7 17.01 -21.93 14.51
N LEU A 8 17.04 -21.43 15.75
CA LEU A 8 16.17 -20.33 16.19
C LEU A 8 16.52 -19.01 15.48
N ALA A 9 17.81 -18.70 15.30
CA ALA A 9 18.23 -17.48 14.60
C ALA A 9 17.78 -17.44 13.13
N ARG A 10 17.62 -18.61 12.49
CA ARG A 10 17.14 -18.71 11.10
C ARG A 10 15.64 -18.49 11.01
N THR A 11 14.86 -19.10 11.90
CA THR A 11 13.40 -18.93 11.96
C THR A 11 12.99 -17.50 12.27
N TRP A 12 13.70 -16.78 13.13
CA TRP A 12 13.41 -15.36 13.40
C TRP A 12 13.71 -14.43 12.21
N ARG A 13 14.70 -14.75 11.38
CA ARG A 13 14.99 -13.96 10.16
C ARG A 13 13.86 -14.13 9.13
N ASP A 14 13.38 -15.36 8.96
CA ASP A 14 12.28 -15.67 8.04
C ASP A 14 10.96 -15.00 8.47
N VAL A 15 10.69 -14.89 9.77
CA VAL A 15 9.48 -14.23 10.29
C VAL A 15 9.46 -12.73 10.02
N ASN A 16 10.61 -12.06 10.05
CA ASN A 16 10.71 -10.64 9.69
C ASN A 16 10.60 -10.39 8.18
N GLU A 17 10.87 -11.41 7.36
CA GLU A 17 10.65 -11.39 5.91
C GLU A 17 9.23 -11.76 5.52
N LEU A 18 8.40 -12.26 6.45
CA LEU A 18 6.98 -12.47 6.19
C LEU A 18 6.37 -11.16 5.70
N PHE A 19 5.68 -11.28 4.58
CA PHE A 19 5.00 -10.20 3.85
C PHE A 19 4.26 -9.22 4.79
N PHE A 20 3.63 -9.75 5.84
CA PHE A 20 2.83 -9.00 6.82
C PHE A 20 3.64 -8.12 7.76
N VAL A 21 4.92 -8.40 8.01
CA VAL A 21 5.75 -7.54 8.88
C VAL A 21 6.30 -6.36 8.08
N ARG A 22 6.76 -6.61 6.85
CA ARG A 22 7.35 -5.57 6.00
C ARG A 22 6.33 -4.61 5.38
N ARG A 23 5.10 -5.05 5.14
CA ARG A 23 4.04 -4.28 4.45
C ARG A 23 2.93 -3.80 5.40
N ARG A 24 3.28 -3.45 6.64
CA ARG A 24 2.29 -2.88 7.58
C ARG A 24 1.92 -1.46 7.14
N PRO A 25 0.62 -1.17 6.91
CA PRO A 25 0.19 0.17 6.59
C PRO A 25 0.44 1.07 7.79
N ARG A 26 0.84 2.30 7.50
CA ARG A 26 0.84 3.38 8.50
C ARG A 26 -0.61 3.84 8.65
N TRP A 27 -1.24 3.43 9.75
CA TRP A 27 -2.64 3.75 10.07
C TRP A 27 -2.90 5.24 10.25
N LEU A 28 -1.90 6.00 10.73
CA LEU A 28 -1.94 7.46 10.84
C LEU A 28 -1.94 8.18 9.48
N GLY A 29 -1.86 7.43 8.37
CA GLY A 29 -1.76 7.97 7.03
C GLY A 29 -0.37 8.53 6.74
N ILE A 30 -0.10 8.73 5.45
CA ILE A 30 1.04 9.50 4.96
C ILE A 30 0.41 10.75 4.32
N PRO A 31 0.87 11.97 4.64
CA PRO A 31 0.32 13.18 4.04
C PRO A 31 0.45 13.08 2.52
N LYS A 32 -0.63 13.37 1.81
CA LYS A 32 -0.70 13.25 0.35
C LYS A 32 0.14 14.33 -0.33
N GLU A 33 0.06 15.55 0.19
CA GLU A 33 0.82 16.67 -0.33
C GLU A 33 2.20 16.70 0.31
N TRP A 34 3.20 17.06 -0.50
CA TRP A 34 4.56 17.26 -0.03
C TRP A 34 4.69 18.68 0.48
N GLU A 35 5.12 18.81 1.73
CA GLU A 35 5.52 20.07 2.32
C GLU A 35 7.04 20.18 2.21
N GLN A 36 7.51 21.30 1.68
CA GLN A 36 8.94 21.54 1.56
C GLN A 36 9.55 21.63 2.96
N PRO A 37 10.51 20.75 3.31
CA PRO A 37 11.17 20.83 4.60
C PRO A 37 12.09 22.05 4.65
N ASP A 38 12.62 22.32 5.84
CA ASP A 38 13.72 23.26 6.03
C ASP A 38 14.93 22.91 5.17
N GLU A 39 15.76 23.91 4.88
CA GLU A 39 16.87 23.78 3.94
C GLU A 39 17.85 22.66 4.34
N GLU A 40 18.17 22.52 5.63
CA GLU A 40 19.07 21.47 6.14
C GLU A 40 18.48 20.07 5.92
N ALA A 41 17.22 19.86 6.31
CA ALA A 41 16.54 18.59 6.07
C ALA A 41 16.31 18.32 4.57
N PHE A 42 16.14 19.35 3.75
CA PHE A 42 16.03 19.22 2.29
C PHE A 42 17.34 18.71 1.68
N GLU A 43 18.49 19.27 2.06
CA GLU A 43 19.79 18.79 1.61
C GLU A 43 20.05 17.35 2.09
N ALA A 44 19.71 17.02 3.34
CA ALA A 44 19.80 15.64 3.84
C ALA A 44 18.89 14.67 3.05
N MET A 45 17.72 15.14 2.61
CA MET A 45 16.83 14.36 1.75
C MET A 45 17.41 14.14 0.34
N LEU A 46 18.10 15.13 -0.22
CA LEU A 46 18.80 14.99 -1.51
C LEU A 46 19.86 13.91 -1.42
N GLN A 47 20.71 13.98 -0.39
CA GLN A 47 21.77 12.99 -0.17
C GLN A 47 21.21 11.58 0.04
N ARG A 48 20.16 11.44 0.86
CA ARG A 48 19.53 10.13 1.12
C ARG A 48 18.98 9.48 -0.16
N ASP A 49 18.47 10.29 -1.08
CA ASP A 49 17.87 9.81 -2.31
C ASP A 49 18.88 9.82 -3.48
N ASP A 50 20.19 9.93 -3.19
CA ASP A 50 21.34 9.95 -4.13
C ASP A 50 21.29 11.07 -5.19
N PHE A 51 20.69 12.21 -4.86
CA PHE A 51 20.84 13.43 -5.66
C PHE A 51 22.12 14.16 -5.28
N VAL A 52 22.76 14.77 -6.28
CA VAL A 52 23.91 15.64 -6.06
C VAL A 52 23.43 16.93 -5.40
N SER A 53 24.01 17.23 -4.25
CA SER A 53 23.68 18.38 -3.40
C SER A 53 24.78 19.43 -3.45
N LEU A 54 24.49 20.66 -3.03
CA LEU A 54 25.52 21.70 -2.91
C LEU A 54 26.51 21.38 -1.79
N ALA A 55 26.07 20.60 -0.79
CA ALA A 55 26.89 20.14 0.32
C ALA A 55 28.00 19.18 -0.13
N ASP A 56 27.84 18.51 -1.27
CA ASP A 56 28.83 17.55 -1.78
C ASP A 56 30.08 18.22 -2.38
N PHE A 57 30.02 19.54 -2.65
CA PHE A 57 31.14 20.29 -3.20
C PHE A 57 31.80 21.18 -2.15
N PRO A 58 33.13 21.05 -1.91
CA PRO A 58 33.87 21.98 -1.07
C PRO A 58 33.86 23.38 -1.67
N ALA A 59 33.92 24.42 -0.83
CA ALA A 59 33.79 25.82 -1.27
C ALA A 59 34.75 26.19 -2.41
N GLU A 60 35.99 25.68 -2.37
CA GLU A 60 37.02 25.93 -3.39
C GLU A 60 36.70 25.33 -4.77
N GLU A 61 35.89 24.27 -4.84
CA GLU A 61 35.49 23.63 -6.10
C GLU A 61 34.27 24.30 -6.73
N ARG A 62 33.42 24.94 -5.91
CA ARG A 62 32.24 25.66 -6.39
C ARG A 62 32.64 26.80 -7.34
N ASP A 63 33.72 27.50 -7.02
CA ASP A 63 34.25 28.59 -7.85
C ASP A 63 34.86 28.09 -9.17
N LYS A 64 35.36 26.84 -9.20
CA LYS A 64 35.94 26.23 -10.39
C LYS A 64 34.89 25.75 -11.39
N HIS A 65 33.67 25.48 -10.93
CA HIS A 65 32.60 24.90 -11.74
C HIS A 65 31.29 25.71 -11.69
N PRO A 66 31.30 26.98 -12.12
CA PRO A 66 30.13 27.87 -12.01
C PRO A 66 28.92 27.35 -12.80
N ILE A 67 29.15 26.65 -13.91
CA ILE A 67 28.08 26.07 -14.74
C ILE A 67 27.33 24.97 -13.98
N ILE A 68 28.05 24.07 -13.31
CA ILE A 68 27.44 22.98 -12.53
C ILE A 68 26.66 23.56 -11.35
N MET A 69 27.20 24.58 -10.69
CA MET A 69 26.51 25.26 -9.58
C MET A 69 25.20 25.91 -10.04
N GLN A 70 25.21 26.54 -11.22
CA GLN A 70 23.99 27.07 -11.83
C GLN A 70 22.99 25.95 -12.16
N ASP A 71 23.45 24.84 -12.72
CA ASP A 71 22.58 23.72 -13.08
C ASP A 71 21.94 23.06 -11.85
N LEU A 72 22.70 22.92 -10.76
CA LEU A 72 22.17 22.43 -9.48
C LEU A 72 21.12 23.38 -8.90
N ALA A 73 21.35 24.69 -8.98
CA ALA A 73 20.37 25.69 -8.54
C ALA A 73 19.08 25.62 -9.37
N ASP A 74 19.20 25.48 -10.70
CA ASP A 74 18.06 25.31 -11.61
C ASP A 74 17.27 24.02 -11.29
N LEU A 75 17.97 22.89 -11.12
CA LEU A 75 17.36 21.61 -10.78
C LEU A 75 16.63 21.66 -9.43
N LYS A 76 17.26 22.26 -8.42
CA LYS A 76 16.69 22.48 -7.09
C LYS A 76 15.43 23.34 -7.14
N GLN A 77 15.40 24.35 -8.01
CA GLN A 77 14.24 25.24 -8.13
C GLN A 77 13.07 24.61 -8.89
N TYR A 78 13.32 23.95 -10.04
CA TYR A 78 12.25 23.56 -10.96
C TYR A 78 11.88 22.07 -10.90
N LEU A 79 12.88 21.18 -10.84
CA LEU A 79 12.67 19.74 -11.02
C LEU A 79 12.46 19.03 -9.68
N VAL A 80 13.37 19.26 -8.73
CA VAL A 80 13.43 18.52 -7.46
C VAL A 80 12.13 18.63 -6.62
N PRO A 81 11.50 19.81 -6.47
CA PRO A 81 10.24 19.91 -5.72
C PRO A 81 9.12 19.08 -6.37
N THR A 82 9.09 19.05 -7.70
CA THR A 82 8.12 18.25 -8.44
C THR A 82 8.38 16.76 -8.26
N PHE A 83 9.64 16.33 -8.27
CA PHE A 83 10.03 14.95 -7.97
C PHE A 83 9.55 14.51 -6.59
N TYR A 84 9.83 15.30 -5.54
CA TYR A 84 9.43 14.93 -4.18
C TYR A 84 7.91 14.91 -3.99
N ARG A 85 7.19 15.82 -4.64
CA ARG A 85 5.72 15.79 -4.65
C ARG A 85 5.17 14.49 -5.26
N LEU A 86 5.71 14.06 -6.40
CA LEU A 86 5.29 12.80 -7.05
C LEU A 86 5.71 11.58 -6.21
N SER A 87 6.93 11.60 -5.65
CA SER A 87 7.43 10.54 -4.76
C SER A 87 6.55 10.40 -3.52
N GLN A 88 6.18 11.51 -2.88
CA GLN A 88 5.29 11.53 -1.72
C GLN A 88 3.89 11.00 -2.05
N ARG A 89 3.31 11.43 -3.17
CA ARG A 89 2.02 10.90 -3.66
C ARG A 89 2.09 9.41 -3.93
N SER A 90 3.19 8.91 -4.50
CA SER A 90 3.39 7.48 -4.72
C SER A 90 3.41 6.70 -3.39
N ARG A 91 4.13 7.20 -2.38
CA ARG A 91 4.16 6.61 -1.03
C ARG A 91 2.78 6.60 -0.38
N HIS A 92 2.02 7.68 -0.54
CA HIS A 92 0.64 7.78 -0.06
C HIS A 92 -0.24 6.70 -0.70
N TYR A 93 -0.25 6.57 -2.04
CA TYR A 93 -1.06 5.56 -2.72
C TYR A 93 -0.60 4.13 -2.43
N GLN A 94 0.70 3.90 -2.24
CA GLN A 94 1.23 2.60 -1.81
C GLN A 94 0.70 2.24 -0.41
N ASN A 95 0.73 3.19 0.53
CA ASN A 95 0.21 2.99 1.88
C ASN A 95 -1.30 2.71 1.86
N LEU A 96 -2.05 3.45 1.03
CA LEU A 96 -3.49 3.27 0.87
C LEU A 96 -3.85 1.90 0.28
N PHE A 97 -3.07 1.41 -0.70
CA PHE A 97 -3.19 0.05 -1.22
C PHE A 97 -2.96 -1.00 -0.13
N TYR A 98 -1.89 -0.87 0.66
CA TYR A 98 -1.65 -1.80 1.77
C TYR A 98 -2.74 -1.74 2.83
N MET A 99 -3.27 -0.54 3.12
CA MET A 99 -4.37 -0.39 4.08
C MET A 99 -5.60 -1.19 3.63
N TYR A 100 -6.01 -1.10 2.37
CA TYR A 100 -7.14 -1.90 1.86
C TYR A 100 -6.86 -3.40 1.92
N GLN A 101 -5.66 -3.84 1.53
CA GLN A 101 -5.28 -5.25 1.63
C GLN A 101 -5.39 -5.76 3.07
N TRP A 102 -4.96 -4.96 4.04
CA TRP A 102 -5.09 -5.31 5.46
C TRP A 102 -6.53 -5.36 5.95
N ILE A 103 -7.38 -4.42 5.51
CA ILE A 103 -8.82 -4.45 5.84
C ILE A 103 -9.47 -5.71 5.29
N PHE A 104 -9.13 -6.13 4.06
CA PHE A 104 -9.66 -7.39 3.51
C PHE A 104 -9.19 -8.62 4.28
N VAL A 105 -7.90 -8.71 4.60
CA VAL A 105 -7.35 -9.84 5.36
C VAL A 105 -7.98 -9.89 6.76
N LEU A 106 -8.09 -8.76 7.44
CA LEU A 106 -8.71 -8.67 8.76
C LEU A 106 -10.21 -8.99 8.70
N GLY A 107 -10.92 -8.48 7.70
CA GLY A 107 -12.35 -8.74 7.50
C GLY A 107 -12.63 -10.22 7.26
N ALA A 108 -11.86 -10.87 6.37
CA ALA A 108 -11.96 -12.30 6.12
C ALA A 108 -11.65 -13.12 7.38
N PHE A 109 -10.56 -12.78 8.09
CA PHE A 109 -10.19 -13.44 9.34
C PHE A 109 -11.29 -13.34 10.41
N LEU A 110 -11.81 -12.13 10.64
CA LEU A 110 -12.89 -11.93 11.62
C LEU A 110 -14.17 -12.66 11.21
N THR A 111 -14.49 -12.69 9.91
CA THR A 111 -15.66 -13.43 9.41
C THR A 111 -15.52 -14.93 9.69
N THR A 112 -14.35 -15.50 9.42
CA THR A 112 -14.07 -16.91 9.76
C THR A 112 -14.12 -17.15 11.27
N LEU A 113 -13.53 -16.25 12.07
CA LEU A 113 -13.52 -16.37 13.53
C LEU A 113 -14.94 -16.30 14.13
N PHE A 114 -15.76 -15.36 13.69
CA PHE A 114 -17.14 -15.26 14.18
C PHE A 114 -18.02 -16.39 13.66
N GLY A 115 -17.79 -16.85 12.42
CA GLY A 115 -18.46 -18.03 11.87
C GLY A 115 -18.18 -19.28 12.70
N THR A 116 -16.91 -19.55 13.04
CA THR A 116 -16.55 -20.71 13.87
C THR A 116 -17.07 -20.60 15.29
N LEU A 117 -17.02 -19.41 15.91
CA LEU A 117 -17.61 -19.17 17.23
C LEU A 117 -19.13 -19.35 17.23
N ALA A 118 -19.83 -18.91 16.17
CA ALA A 118 -21.26 -19.13 16.03
C ALA A 118 -21.58 -20.63 15.92
N THR A 119 -20.87 -21.37 15.06
CA THR A 119 -21.05 -22.83 14.92
C THR A 119 -20.77 -23.56 16.23
N TYR A 120 -19.69 -23.20 16.93
CA TYR A 120 -19.34 -23.81 18.21
C TYR A 120 -20.43 -23.60 19.28
N ASN A 121 -21.00 -22.41 19.35
CA ASN A 121 -22.07 -22.10 20.31
C ASN A 121 -23.41 -22.76 19.94
N ILE A 122 -23.68 -23.02 18.66
CA ILE A 122 -24.91 -23.70 18.21
C ILE A 122 -24.80 -25.21 18.42
N ALA A 123 -23.67 -25.81 18.07
CA ALA A 123 -23.48 -27.26 18.15
C ALA A 123 -23.28 -27.76 19.60
N GLY A 124 -22.67 -26.96 20.48
CA GLY A 124 -22.16 -27.46 21.76
C GLY A 124 -21.01 -28.49 21.55
N PRO A 125 -20.40 -29.01 22.62
CA PRO A 125 -19.46 -30.12 22.50
C PRO A 125 -20.24 -31.38 22.11
N GLN A 126 -20.50 -31.56 20.81
CA GLN A 126 -21.01 -32.81 20.27
C GLN A 126 -19.88 -33.84 20.33
N GLU A 127 -20.12 -34.95 21.01
CA GLU A 127 -19.32 -36.16 20.84
C GLU A 127 -19.22 -36.45 19.33
N VAL A 128 -17.99 -36.52 18.83
CA VAL A 128 -17.69 -36.61 17.41
C VAL A 128 -18.21 -37.95 16.89
N VAL A 129 -19.38 -37.98 16.27
CA VAL A 129 -19.76 -39.09 15.40
C VAL A 129 -19.21 -38.75 14.00
N PRO A 130 -18.21 -39.50 13.50
CA PRO A 130 -17.57 -39.19 12.23
C PRO A 130 -18.55 -39.46 11.08
N THR A 131 -19.14 -38.42 10.52
CA THR A 131 -19.86 -38.53 9.25
C THR A 131 -18.95 -38.05 8.12
N ALA A 132 -18.68 -38.98 7.21
CA ALA A 132 -17.75 -38.83 6.09
C ALA A 132 -18.07 -37.61 5.22
N ALA A 133 -17.03 -36.86 4.88
CA ALA A 133 -17.11 -35.68 4.02
C ALA A 133 -17.39 -36.05 2.55
N PRO A 134 -18.27 -35.31 1.83
CA PRO A 134 -18.24 -35.29 0.38
C PRO A 134 -17.09 -34.42 -0.09
N VAL A 135 -16.24 -35.00 -0.95
CA VAL A 135 -15.17 -34.32 -1.68
C VAL A 135 -15.82 -33.32 -2.64
N VAL A 136 -15.53 -32.02 -2.47
CA VAL A 136 -15.87 -31.00 -3.47
C VAL A 136 -14.58 -30.58 -4.17
N GLU A 137 -14.54 -30.93 -5.44
CA GLU A 137 -13.52 -30.62 -6.43
C GLU A 137 -13.48 -29.10 -6.69
N ALA A 138 -12.31 -28.49 -6.50
CA ALA A 138 -12.11 -27.07 -6.69
C ALA A 138 -11.80 -26.78 -8.17
N THR A 139 -12.82 -26.38 -8.93
CA THR A 139 -12.61 -25.76 -10.25
C THR A 139 -12.46 -24.25 -10.06
N ALA A 140 -11.25 -23.76 -10.33
CA ALA A 140 -10.93 -22.35 -10.31
C ALA A 140 -11.42 -21.70 -11.61
N GLU A 141 -12.44 -20.85 -11.52
CA GLU A 141 -12.65 -19.77 -12.51
C GLU A 141 -13.44 -18.64 -11.86
N GLY A 142 -12.85 -17.44 -11.89
CA GLY A 142 -13.44 -16.26 -11.30
C GLY A 142 -14.58 -15.74 -12.17
N THR A 143 -15.68 -15.31 -11.56
CA THR A 143 -16.55 -14.27 -12.10
C THR A 143 -17.31 -13.61 -10.96
N ALA A 144 -17.45 -12.29 -11.09
CA ALA A 144 -18.31 -11.45 -10.28
C ALA A 144 -19.78 -11.93 -10.38
N ALA A 145 -20.43 -12.13 -9.24
CA ALA A 145 -21.88 -12.10 -9.12
C ALA A 145 -22.22 -11.80 -7.65
N ALA A 146 -22.46 -10.53 -7.36
CA ALA A 146 -23.16 -10.12 -6.14
C ALA A 146 -24.61 -9.86 -6.53
N GLU A 147 -25.34 -10.93 -6.86
CA GLU A 147 -26.78 -10.93 -6.93
C GLU A 147 -27.23 -12.33 -6.49
N GLY A 148 -27.84 -12.37 -5.31
CA GLY A 148 -28.18 -13.59 -4.60
C GLY A 148 -29.31 -13.26 -3.65
N THR A 149 -30.50 -13.17 -4.24
CA THR A 149 -31.82 -13.14 -3.60
C THR A 149 -31.87 -14.19 -2.50
N ALA A 150 -32.07 -13.74 -1.26
CA ALA A 150 -32.26 -14.59 -0.12
C ALA A 150 -33.71 -15.10 -0.09
N ASP A 151 -33.96 -16.21 -0.77
CA ASP A 151 -35.08 -17.09 -0.42
C ASP A 151 -34.50 -18.33 0.26
N THR A 152 -34.65 -18.38 1.59
CA THR A 152 -34.45 -19.61 2.37
C THR A 152 -35.53 -19.66 3.42
N SER A 153 -36.71 -20.09 2.99
CA SER A 153 -37.75 -20.65 3.84
C SER A 153 -37.30 -22.06 4.25
N ALA A 154 -36.49 -22.13 5.30
CA ALA A 154 -36.23 -23.38 6.00
C ALA A 154 -36.99 -23.35 7.33
N ASP A 155 -38.19 -23.94 7.27
CA ASP A 155 -39.02 -24.26 8.41
C ASP A 155 -38.28 -25.27 9.29
N GLN A 156 -37.85 -24.88 10.49
CA GLN A 156 -37.36 -25.80 11.52
C GLN A 156 -38.11 -25.56 12.83
N ASN A 157 -39.17 -26.34 13.00
CA ASN A 157 -39.76 -26.66 14.30
C ASN A 157 -38.75 -27.47 15.14
N ILE A 158 -38.20 -26.85 16.20
CA ILE A 158 -37.49 -27.57 17.27
C ILE A 158 -38.16 -27.21 18.61
N PRO A 159 -38.84 -28.16 19.28
CA PRO A 159 -39.31 -28.00 20.64
C PRO A 159 -38.18 -28.40 21.62
N GLY A 160 -37.80 -27.51 22.53
CA GLY A 160 -36.86 -27.87 23.58
C GLY A 160 -36.16 -26.65 24.18
N SER A 161 -36.65 -26.24 25.35
CA SER A 161 -36.22 -25.07 26.10
C SER A 161 -34.83 -25.24 26.73
N THR A 162 -33.81 -24.68 26.08
CA THR A 162 -32.62 -24.15 26.78
C THR A 162 -32.33 -22.74 26.21
N ARG A 163 -33.31 -21.85 26.39
CA ARG A 163 -33.57 -20.69 25.51
C ARG A 163 -33.01 -19.34 26.00
N GLY A 164 -32.11 -19.34 26.98
CA GLY A 164 -31.67 -18.09 27.62
C GLY A 164 -30.47 -17.40 26.97
N ASN A 165 -29.42 -18.16 26.64
CA ASN A 165 -28.11 -17.57 26.27
C ASN A 165 -27.59 -17.95 24.89
N SER A 166 -27.85 -19.15 24.38
CA SER A 166 -27.28 -19.61 23.09
C SER A 166 -27.84 -18.84 21.89
N THR A 167 -29.12 -18.45 21.94
CA THR A 167 -29.80 -17.64 20.92
C THR A 167 -29.25 -16.21 20.88
N PHE A 168 -28.95 -15.64 22.05
CA PHE A 168 -28.37 -14.30 22.16
C PHE A 168 -26.97 -14.21 21.54
N TRP A 169 -26.09 -15.17 21.84
CA TRP A 169 -24.73 -15.19 21.29
C TRP A 169 -24.72 -15.47 19.79
N ALA A 170 -25.54 -16.41 19.32
CA ALA A 170 -25.68 -16.69 17.89
C ALA A 170 -26.17 -15.47 17.10
N GLN A 171 -27.18 -14.75 17.61
CA GLN A 171 -27.66 -13.51 16.99
C GLN A 171 -26.62 -12.38 17.04
N THR A 172 -25.85 -12.28 18.13
CA THR A 172 -24.79 -11.28 18.26
C THR A 172 -23.70 -11.51 17.21
N PHE A 173 -23.24 -12.76 17.03
CA PHE A 173 -22.24 -13.09 16.02
C PHE A 173 -22.74 -12.92 14.59
N SER A 174 -24.01 -13.20 14.31
CA SER A 174 -24.58 -12.96 12.98
C SER A 174 -24.65 -11.46 12.66
N ILE A 175 -25.03 -10.62 13.62
CA ILE A 175 -24.99 -9.15 13.48
C ILE A 175 -23.55 -8.67 13.23
N PHE A 176 -22.57 -9.12 14.02
CA PHE A 176 -21.17 -8.76 13.79
C PHE A 176 -20.67 -9.17 12.40
N THR A 177 -21.03 -10.37 11.96
CA THR A 177 -20.67 -10.87 10.63
C THR A 177 -21.29 -10.01 9.53
N ALA A 178 -22.56 -9.63 9.66
CA ALA A 178 -23.23 -8.74 8.71
C ALA A 178 -22.57 -7.35 8.68
N VAL A 179 -22.22 -6.79 9.84
CA VAL A 179 -21.51 -5.51 9.95
C VAL A 179 -20.15 -5.58 9.25
N ILE A 180 -19.35 -6.62 9.51
CA ILE A 180 -18.05 -6.80 8.87
C ILE A 180 -18.20 -6.94 7.34
N GLY A 181 -19.23 -7.67 6.89
CA GLY A 181 -19.57 -7.79 5.47
C GLY A 181 -19.87 -6.44 4.83
N ALA A 182 -20.71 -5.63 5.47
CA ALA A 182 -21.04 -4.27 5.01
C ALA A 182 -19.80 -3.36 4.95
N PHE A 183 -18.97 -3.38 6.00
CA PHE A 183 -17.70 -2.63 6.02
C PHE A 183 -16.75 -3.07 4.90
N THR A 184 -16.60 -4.37 4.70
CA THR A 184 -15.73 -4.92 3.64
C THR A 184 -16.23 -4.52 2.25
N ALA A 185 -17.55 -4.56 2.02
CA ALA A 185 -18.15 -4.11 0.77
C ALA A 185 -17.93 -2.61 0.53
N PHE A 186 -18.08 -1.78 1.57
CA PHE A 186 -17.80 -0.34 1.50
C PHE A 186 -16.34 -0.05 1.17
N PHE A 187 -15.37 -0.72 1.82
CA PHE A 187 -13.96 -0.51 1.50
C PHE A 187 -13.60 -1.05 0.12
N ARG A 188 -14.29 -2.07 -0.37
CA ARG A 188 -14.13 -2.56 -1.75
C ARG A 188 -14.57 -1.52 -2.77
N THR A 189 -15.72 -0.87 -2.57
CA THR A 189 -16.17 0.19 -3.49
C THR A 189 -15.22 1.39 -3.44
N LEU A 190 -14.71 1.76 -2.26
CA LEU A 190 -13.73 2.83 -2.10
C LEU A 190 -12.38 2.49 -2.78
N SER A 191 -11.91 1.25 -2.64
CA SER A 191 -10.70 0.75 -3.30
C SER A 191 -10.84 0.83 -4.81
N ASN A 192 -11.95 0.33 -5.38
CA ASN A 192 -12.22 0.35 -6.81
C ASN A 192 -12.32 1.78 -7.37
N ARG A 193 -12.85 2.75 -6.60
CA ARG A 193 -12.91 4.14 -7.05
C ARG A 193 -11.55 4.84 -7.05
N SER A 194 -10.68 4.45 -6.12
CA SER A 194 -9.38 5.11 -5.94
C SER A 194 -8.28 4.57 -6.86
N ASP A 195 -8.42 3.36 -7.41
CA ASP A 195 -7.40 2.66 -8.22
C ASP A 195 -5.97 2.88 -7.71
N PRO A 196 -5.69 2.62 -6.42
CA PRO A 196 -4.47 3.08 -5.77
C PRO A 196 -3.22 2.44 -6.36
N GLN A 197 -3.32 1.21 -6.85
CA GLN A 197 -2.24 0.51 -7.53
C GLN A 197 -1.87 1.19 -8.86
N LYS A 198 -2.86 1.59 -9.66
CA LYS A 198 -2.65 2.30 -10.93
C LYS A 198 -2.04 3.68 -10.67
N ARG A 199 -2.57 4.41 -9.70
CA ARG A 199 -2.05 5.73 -9.29
C ARG A 199 -0.64 5.65 -8.73
N TRP A 200 -0.35 4.66 -7.89
CA TRP A 200 1.00 4.39 -7.39
C TRP A 200 1.97 4.11 -8.55
N GLY A 201 1.60 3.23 -9.47
CA GLY A 201 2.43 2.90 -10.64
C GLY A 201 2.72 4.12 -11.51
N ASN A 202 1.69 4.92 -11.83
CA ASN A 202 1.87 6.12 -12.66
C ASN A 202 2.74 7.17 -11.95
N THR A 203 2.41 7.53 -10.70
CA THR A 203 3.19 8.54 -9.95
C THR A 203 4.63 8.11 -9.71
N ARG A 204 4.88 6.81 -9.44
CA ARG A 204 6.23 6.27 -9.30
C ARG A 204 7.01 6.34 -10.62
N ARG A 205 6.37 5.98 -11.74
CA ARG A 205 6.97 6.09 -13.08
C ARG A 205 7.35 7.53 -13.39
N LEU A 206 6.45 8.48 -13.16
CA LEU A 206 6.70 9.91 -13.40
C LEU A 206 7.83 10.46 -12.51
N ALA A 207 7.90 10.04 -11.25
CA ALA A 207 9.01 10.40 -10.36
C ALA A 207 10.36 9.88 -10.88
N GLU A 208 10.42 8.63 -11.34
CA GLU A 208 11.64 8.06 -11.93
C GLU A 208 12.00 8.72 -13.27
N GLU A 209 11.01 9.13 -14.07
CA GLU A 209 11.22 9.92 -15.28
C GLU A 209 11.91 11.25 -14.96
N LEU A 210 11.45 11.98 -13.93
CA LEU A 210 12.13 13.20 -13.47
C LEU A 210 13.54 12.93 -12.94
N ARG A 211 13.75 11.83 -12.21
CA ARG A 211 15.09 11.44 -11.74
C ARG A 211 16.04 11.19 -12.92
N MET A 212 15.57 10.56 -13.99
CA MET A 212 16.33 10.38 -15.22
C MET A 212 16.64 11.73 -15.89
N HIS A 213 15.67 12.64 -15.97
CA HIS A 213 15.89 13.99 -16.50
C HIS A 213 16.87 14.82 -15.66
N TYR A 214 16.88 14.65 -14.34
CA TYR A 214 17.86 15.28 -13.44
C TYR A 214 19.30 14.94 -13.88
N TYR A 215 19.63 13.66 -14.03
CA TYR A 215 20.99 13.27 -14.41
C TYR A 215 21.33 13.61 -15.87
N LYS A 216 20.34 13.57 -16.78
CA LYS A 216 20.55 14.03 -18.16
C LYS A 216 20.86 15.52 -18.25
N TYR A 217 20.18 16.34 -17.44
CA TYR A 217 20.43 17.77 -17.36
C TYR A 217 21.84 18.04 -16.83
N LEU A 218 22.20 17.40 -15.71
CA LEU A 218 23.51 17.55 -15.08
C LEU A 218 24.67 17.09 -15.98
N SER A 219 24.47 16.01 -16.74
CA SER A 219 25.46 15.48 -17.68
C SER A 219 25.45 16.16 -19.06
N HIS A 220 24.62 17.20 -19.25
CA HIS A 220 24.47 17.92 -20.52
C HIS A 220 24.15 17.02 -21.72
N GLN A 221 23.43 15.91 -21.49
CA GLN A 221 22.99 15.01 -22.55
C GLN A 221 21.78 15.58 -23.31
N GLN A 222 21.55 15.10 -24.54
CA GLN A 222 20.35 15.47 -25.30
C GLN A 222 19.09 15.14 -24.48
N PRO A 223 18.11 16.07 -24.34
CA PRO A 223 17.91 17.32 -25.10
C PRO A 223 18.56 18.60 -24.51
N TYR A 224 19.38 18.50 -23.46
CA TYR A 224 19.91 19.62 -22.66
C TYR A 224 21.30 20.12 -23.08
N ASN A 225 21.83 19.64 -24.21
CA ASN A 225 23.12 20.08 -24.75
C ASN A 225 23.07 21.46 -25.46
N SER A 226 21.91 22.13 -25.47
CA SER A 226 21.70 23.45 -26.08
C SER A 226 21.73 24.58 -25.06
N PRO A 227 22.02 25.84 -25.45
CA PRO A 227 21.97 26.98 -24.54
C PRO A 227 20.59 27.18 -23.89
N ASP A 228 19.50 26.76 -24.55
CA ASP A 228 18.13 26.84 -24.04
C ASP A 228 17.73 25.65 -23.13
N ARG A 229 18.68 25.09 -22.38
CA ARG A 229 18.45 23.89 -21.56
C ARG A 229 17.44 24.12 -20.44
N LEU A 230 17.42 25.30 -19.84
CA LEU A 230 16.52 25.63 -18.74
C LEU A 230 15.05 25.68 -19.19
N THR A 231 14.77 26.27 -20.35
CA THR A 231 13.41 26.29 -20.91
C THR A 231 12.95 24.87 -21.21
N LYS A 232 13.80 24.05 -21.84
CA LYS A 232 13.50 22.63 -22.08
C LYS A 232 13.25 21.86 -20.79
N LEU A 233 14.02 22.13 -19.72
CA LEU A 233 13.83 21.49 -18.41
C LEU A 233 12.45 21.85 -17.84
N ARG A 234 12.07 23.13 -17.89
CA ARG A 234 10.76 23.61 -17.44
C ARG A 234 9.63 22.97 -18.25
N ASP A 235 9.75 22.91 -19.57
CA ASP A 235 8.78 22.27 -20.44
C ASP A 235 8.62 20.78 -20.15
N THR A 236 9.73 20.07 -19.91
CA THR A 236 9.68 18.65 -19.49
C THR A 236 8.96 18.50 -18.16
N VAL A 237 9.29 19.33 -17.17
CA VAL A 237 8.63 19.28 -15.85
C VAL A 237 7.14 19.59 -15.96
N LEU A 238 6.75 20.55 -16.80
CA LEU A 238 5.34 20.86 -17.07
C LEU A 238 4.61 19.69 -17.73
N LYS A 239 5.21 19.07 -18.77
CA LYS A 239 4.64 17.87 -19.42
C LYS A 239 4.45 16.71 -18.44
N VAL A 240 5.42 16.47 -17.56
CA VAL A 240 5.31 15.43 -16.52
C VAL A 240 4.17 15.77 -15.54
N LYS A 241 3.99 17.05 -15.19
CA LYS A 241 2.86 17.49 -14.36
C LYS A 241 1.52 17.32 -15.06
N GLU A 242 1.44 17.55 -16.37
CA GLU A 242 0.23 17.34 -17.17
C GLU A 242 -0.15 15.86 -17.22
N GLN A 243 0.84 14.96 -17.39
CA GLN A 243 0.63 13.50 -17.37
C GLN A 243 0.10 12.97 -16.04
N GLU A 244 0.23 13.73 -14.95
CA GLU A 244 -0.33 13.36 -13.65
C GLU A 244 -1.87 13.42 -13.62
N TYR A 245 -2.47 14.26 -14.47
CA TYR A 245 -3.92 14.47 -14.51
C TYR A 245 -4.67 13.57 -15.50
N VAL A 246 -3.94 12.73 -16.23
CA VAL A 246 -4.46 11.75 -17.21
C VAL A 246 -4.61 10.38 -16.56
#